data_AF-A0A7W6KHS0-F1
#
_entry.id   AF-A0A7W6KHS0-F1
#
_cell.length_a   1.000
_cell.length_b   1.000
_cell.length_c   1.000
_cell.angle_alpha   90.00
_cell.angle_beta   90.00
_cell.angle_gamma   90.00
#
_symmetry.space_group_name_H-M   'P 1'
#
loop_
_entity.id
_entity.type
_entity.pdbx_description
1 polymer ?
#
loop_
_entity_poly.entity_id
_entity_poly.type
_entity_poly.pdbx_seq_one_letter_code
_entity_poly.pdbx_strand_id
1 'polypeptide(L)'
;MALPPRILDLRSLSVLKNLPNVAQKHSTELRVFGGAVARIWMLETCRTERQLSGFSYDLFDITPFNSDVDIWHLADKDRSFEIKKNILESVPFAPWCRWALQSKEEGLTTQQNRATSTQVPLRMLYLSTSQRTTISDEAYRDISDRKVTFERNPEFRKGALAKSIKDVEFFGLLLALNVLVDMKEILGTSELRNKSEALSWLKEERTRADIRLAAQHPILKLRFWSMLSSLLAKGAPETEEFVDLILSQVRAVDPDHPFLIQNDVGSRHSTCLSSKPIDYWKFRVPELSPAVRVGQDAQIVANRILKKFPVFRESKFDPAFRVVGAVERLRIDTVKSTNENTGLELDPAYASWSLDEFIQISWDPGPQFQDDLDPRSLTAAIFPYDQELSETVGQTAAVGGSFTNGRRWIRFDTDHLLQRFKSSGELFIDIVILQSLKAAV
;
A
#
# COMPACT_ATOMS: atom_id res chain seq x y z
N MET A 1 23.90 18.91 8.75
CA MET A 1 22.91 18.58 7.69
C MET A 1 22.06 19.81 7.43
N ALA A 2 21.67 20.07 6.18
CA ALA A 2 20.71 21.13 5.90
C ALA A 2 19.37 20.77 6.55
N LEU A 3 18.64 21.75 7.05
CA LEU A 3 17.35 21.46 7.67
C LEU A 3 16.28 21.16 6.61
N PRO A 4 15.22 20.42 6.98
CA PRO A 4 14.05 20.26 6.11
C PRO A 4 13.52 21.61 5.62
N PRO A 5 12.90 21.68 4.42
CA PRO A 5 12.13 22.86 4.07
C PRO A 5 11.05 23.10 5.12
N ARG A 6 10.72 24.36 5.39
CA ARG A 6 9.61 24.72 6.30
C ARG A 6 8.29 24.95 5.59
N ILE A 7 8.33 25.20 4.28
CA ILE A 7 7.18 25.55 3.47
C ILE A 7 7.28 24.79 2.15
N LEU A 8 6.18 24.14 1.75
CA LEU A 8 6.03 23.54 0.43
C LEU A 8 4.81 24.11 -0.28
N ASP A 9 4.90 24.15 -1.61
CA ASP A 9 3.81 24.52 -2.50
C ASP A 9 3.47 23.30 -3.36
N LEU A 10 2.23 22.83 -3.33
CA LEU A 10 1.83 21.68 -4.14
C LEU A 10 2.10 21.94 -5.63
N ARG A 11 1.96 23.20 -6.09
CA ARG A 11 2.20 23.61 -7.47
C ARG A 11 3.65 23.44 -7.91
N SER A 12 4.60 23.41 -6.97
CA SER A 12 6.02 23.19 -7.29
C SER A 12 6.43 21.72 -7.31
N LEU A 13 5.54 20.79 -6.90
CA LEU A 13 5.85 19.37 -6.82
C LEU A 13 5.52 18.68 -8.14
N SER A 14 6.55 18.20 -8.86
CA SER A 14 6.39 17.56 -10.17
C SER A 14 5.38 16.41 -10.19
N VAL A 15 5.36 15.61 -9.12
CA VAL A 15 4.50 14.42 -8.96
C VAL A 15 3.00 14.76 -8.87
N LEU A 16 2.65 15.94 -8.35
CA LEU A 16 1.25 16.34 -8.10
C LEU A 16 0.88 17.66 -8.79
N LYS A 17 1.74 18.17 -9.69
CA LYS A 17 1.62 19.49 -10.33
C LYS A 17 0.31 19.74 -11.07
N ASN A 18 -0.41 18.68 -11.44
CA ASN A 18 -1.67 18.77 -12.18
C ASN A 18 -2.91 18.84 -11.27
N LEU A 19 -2.80 18.53 -9.96
CA LEU A 19 -3.92 18.67 -9.02
C LEU A 19 -4.49 20.10 -8.93
N PRO A 20 -3.69 21.19 -8.96
CA PRO A 20 -4.22 22.55 -8.99
C PRO A 20 -5.14 22.82 -10.18
N ASN A 21 -4.85 22.25 -11.36
CA ASN A 21 -5.71 22.39 -12.54
C ASN A 21 -7.03 21.63 -12.36
N VAL A 22 -6.99 20.45 -11.72
CA VAL A 22 -8.21 19.71 -11.36
C VAL A 22 -9.04 20.50 -10.34
N ALA A 23 -8.39 21.05 -9.31
CA ALA A 23 -9.03 21.88 -8.30
C ALA A 23 -9.74 23.10 -8.93
N GLN A 24 -9.05 23.79 -9.85
CA GLN A 24 -9.61 24.93 -10.60
C GLN A 24 -10.79 24.51 -11.47
N LYS A 25 -10.68 23.40 -12.22
CA LYS A 25 -11.76 22.88 -13.08
C LYS A 25 -13.06 22.61 -12.30
N HIS A 26 -12.93 22.20 -11.05
CA HIS A 26 -14.05 21.87 -10.18
C HIS A 26 -14.43 22.98 -9.20
N SER A 27 -13.80 24.16 -9.31
CA SER A 27 -13.99 25.29 -8.39
C SER A 27 -13.91 24.87 -6.92
N THR A 28 -12.93 24.04 -6.58
CA THR A 28 -12.77 23.46 -5.25
C THR A 28 -11.32 23.55 -4.78
N GLU A 29 -11.10 23.36 -3.48
CA GLU A 29 -9.77 23.11 -2.93
C GLU A 29 -9.58 21.60 -2.80
N LEU A 30 -8.45 21.10 -3.28
CA LEU A 30 -7.94 19.77 -2.96
C LEU A 30 -6.85 19.86 -1.89
N ARG A 31 -6.95 19.00 -0.88
CA ARG A 31 -5.94 18.81 0.18
C ARG A 31 -5.44 17.38 0.15
N VAL A 32 -4.17 17.20 -0.16
CA VAL A 32 -3.50 15.91 -0.04
C VAL A 32 -3.01 15.76 1.39
N PHE A 33 -3.12 14.58 2.00
CA PHE A 33 -2.70 14.38 3.39
C PHE A 33 -2.10 13.00 3.64
N GLY A 34 -1.69 12.76 4.89
CA GLY A 34 -1.34 11.41 5.35
C GLY A 34 0.02 10.93 4.87
N GLY A 35 0.10 9.66 4.47
CA GLY A 35 1.37 8.98 4.16
C GLY A 35 2.12 9.58 2.97
N ALA A 36 1.40 9.86 1.89
CA ALA A 36 1.99 10.47 0.70
C ALA A 36 2.66 11.81 1.01
N VAL A 37 2.01 12.65 1.84
CA VAL A 37 2.57 13.94 2.25
C VAL A 37 3.78 13.77 3.15
N ALA A 38 3.75 12.87 4.13
CA ALA A 38 4.91 12.57 4.96
C ALA A 38 6.15 12.21 4.11
N ARG A 39 5.96 11.32 3.12
CA ARG A 39 7.02 10.92 2.19
C ARG A 39 7.52 12.09 1.33
N ILE A 40 6.63 12.96 0.84
CA ILE A 40 7.02 14.17 0.10
C ILE A 40 7.96 15.05 0.94
N TRP A 41 7.61 15.34 2.20
CA TRP A 41 8.47 16.17 3.05
C TRP A 41 9.84 15.51 3.30
N MET A 42 9.88 14.19 3.48
CA MET A 42 11.15 13.45 3.62
C MET A 42 11.98 13.49 2.33
N LEU A 43 11.36 13.31 1.16
CA LEU A 43 12.04 13.35 -0.14
C LEU A 43 12.59 14.74 -0.44
N GLU A 44 11.83 15.80 -0.15
CA GLU A 44 12.26 17.20 -0.31
C GLU A 44 13.40 17.56 0.67
N THR A 45 13.40 16.98 1.86
CA THR A 45 14.52 17.09 2.81
C THR A 45 15.76 16.42 2.25
N CYS A 46 15.64 15.19 1.75
CA CYS A 46 16.73 14.45 1.14
C CYS A 46 17.32 15.20 -0.07
N ARG A 47 16.47 15.75 -0.94
CA ARG A 47 16.86 16.60 -2.09
C ARG A 47 17.69 17.81 -1.64
N THR A 48 17.25 18.48 -0.58
CA THR A 48 17.90 19.67 -0.03
C THR A 48 19.23 19.34 0.65
N GLU A 49 19.25 18.33 1.53
CA GLU A 49 20.44 17.89 2.26
C GLU A 49 21.58 17.44 1.33
N ARG A 50 21.23 16.70 0.28
CA ARG A 50 22.19 16.11 -0.65
C ARG A 50 22.52 17.02 -1.84
N GLN A 51 21.94 18.24 -1.88
CA GLN A 51 22.10 19.20 -2.98
C GLN A 51 21.89 18.55 -4.36
N LEU A 52 20.93 17.65 -4.47
CA LEU A 52 20.74 16.85 -5.68
C LEU A 52 20.04 17.70 -6.75
N SER A 53 20.83 18.43 -7.53
CA SER A 53 20.35 19.10 -8.74
C SER A 53 19.75 18.07 -9.69
N GLY A 54 18.47 18.23 -10.03
CA GLY A 54 17.76 17.30 -10.92
C GLY A 54 17.20 16.05 -10.25
N PHE A 55 17.26 15.92 -8.92
CA PHE A 55 16.51 14.86 -8.24
C PHE A 55 15.01 15.06 -8.47
N SER A 56 14.40 14.07 -9.10
CA SER A 56 12.97 13.96 -9.31
C SER A 56 12.48 12.65 -8.72
N TYR A 57 11.33 12.70 -8.08
CA TYR A 57 10.59 11.53 -7.64
C TYR A 57 9.21 11.52 -8.31
N ASP A 58 8.63 10.34 -8.42
CA ASP A 58 7.34 10.12 -9.07
C ASP A 58 6.25 9.62 -8.09
N LEU A 59 5.13 9.17 -8.63
CA LEU A 59 3.99 8.73 -7.84
C LEU A 59 4.27 7.44 -7.07
N PHE A 60 5.15 6.57 -7.58
CA PHE A 60 5.55 5.31 -6.94
C PHE A 60 6.50 5.54 -5.77
N ASP A 61 7.31 6.60 -5.83
CA ASP A 61 8.15 7.03 -4.71
C ASP A 61 7.32 7.51 -3.51
N ILE A 62 6.13 8.08 -3.75
CA ILE A 62 5.24 8.54 -2.67
C ILE A 62 4.13 7.54 -2.33
N THR A 63 3.88 6.54 -3.18
CA THR A 63 2.90 5.47 -2.94
C THR A 63 3.46 4.05 -3.18
N PRO A 64 4.54 3.65 -2.49
CA PRO A 64 5.14 2.33 -2.69
C PRO A 64 4.21 1.23 -2.16
N PHE A 65 4.17 0.10 -2.88
CA PHE A 65 3.38 -1.07 -2.50
C PHE A 65 1.94 -0.66 -2.15
N ASN A 66 1.40 -1.04 -1.00
CA ASN A 66 -0.01 -0.82 -0.68
C ASN A 66 -0.37 0.62 -0.23
N SER A 67 0.53 1.59 -0.41
CA SER A 67 0.26 2.98 -0.08
C SER A 67 -0.68 3.63 -1.10
N ASP A 68 -1.36 4.69 -0.68
CA ASP A 68 -2.34 5.48 -1.44
C ASP A 68 -2.05 6.99 -1.36
N VAL A 69 -2.74 7.75 -2.20
CA VAL A 69 -2.83 9.20 -2.10
C VAL A 69 -4.20 9.55 -1.52
N ASP A 70 -4.20 10.01 -0.27
CA ASP A 70 -5.40 10.51 0.38
C ASP A 70 -5.65 11.98 0.01
N ILE A 71 -6.88 12.27 -0.42
CA ILE A 71 -7.33 13.60 -0.80
C ILE A 71 -8.66 13.91 -0.12
N TRP A 72 -8.76 15.11 0.41
CA TRP A 72 -10.02 15.73 0.81
C TRP A 72 -10.31 16.91 -0.12
N HIS A 73 -11.54 16.99 -0.66
CA HIS A 73 -12.01 18.15 -1.41
C HIS A 73 -13.12 18.93 -0.70
N LEU A 74 -13.23 20.23 -0.99
CA LEU A 74 -14.27 21.10 -0.41
C LEU A 74 -15.57 21.19 -1.21
N ALA A 75 -15.67 20.48 -2.34
CA ALA A 75 -16.90 20.38 -3.13
C ALA A 75 -17.91 19.40 -2.51
N ASP A 76 -19.16 19.49 -2.98
CA ASP A 76 -20.24 18.57 -2.60
C ASP A 76 -19.92 17.12 -2.98
N LYS A 77 -20.45 16.16 -2.22
CA LYS A 77 -20.17 14.72 -2.37
C LYS A 77 -20.40 14.20 -3.80
N ASP A 78 -21.41 14.71 -4.50
CA ASP A 78 -21.76 14.29 -5.86
C ASP A 78 -20.66 14.61 -6.89
N ARG A 79 -19.74 15.53 -6.57
CA ARG A 79 -18.62 15.92 -7.44
C ARG A 79 -17.43 14.98 -7.33
N SER A 80 -17.39 14.10 -6.32
CA SER A 80 -16.26 13.19 -6.07
C SER A 80 -15.90 12.38 -7.32
N PHE A 81 -16.90 11.99 -8.13
CA PHE A 81 -16.71 11.24 -9.37
C PHE A 81 -15.97 11.98 -10.45
N GLU A 82 -16.46 13.16 -10.76
CA GLU A 82 -15.85 13.96 -11.80
C GLU A 82 -14.46 14.39 -11.37
N ILE A 83 -14.25 14.73 -10.09
CA ILE A 83 -12.93 15.07 -9.55
C ILE A 83 -11.97 13.89 -9.71
N LYS A 84 -12.33 12.70 -9.21
CA LYS A 84 -11.47 11.51 -9.30
C LYS A 84 -11.14 11.15 -10.74
N LYS A 85 -12.13 11.14 -11.64
CA LYS A 85 -11.92 10.90 -13.07
C LYS A 85 -10.88 11.87 -13.66
N ASN A 86 -11.01 13.16 -13.35
CA ASN A 86 -10.05 14.16 -13.83
C ASN A 86 -8.65 14.00 -13.23
N ILE A 87 -8.53 13.50 -11.99
CA ILE A 87 -7.22 13.14 -11.41
C ILE A 87 -6.58 12.01 -12.22
N LEU A 88 -7.34 10.93 -12.48
CA LEU A 88 -6.86 9.78 -13.25
C LEU A 88 -6.42 10.16 -14.67
N GLU A 89 -7.12 11.10 -15.31
CA GLU A 89 -6.80 11.60 -16.65
C GLU A 89 -5.63 12.60 -16.66
N SER A 90 -5.44 13.36 -15.58
CA SER A 90 -4.49 14.50 -15.58
C SER A 90 -3.16 14.18 -14.90
N VAL A 91 -3.12 13.31 -13.89
CA VAL A 91 -1.90 13.02 -13.13
C VAL A 91 -1.17 11.83 -13.76
N PRO A 92 0.11 11.95 -14.16
CA PRO A 92 0.87 10.84 -14.74
C PRO A 92 0.87 9.61 -13.82
N PHE A 93 0.62 8.44 -14.41
CA PHE A 93 0.54 7.15 -13.70
C PHE A 93 -0.53 7.07 -12.61
N ALA A 94 -1.47 8.01 -12.53
CA ALA A 94 -2.56 7.97 -11.57
C ALA A 94 -3.41 6.68 -11.63
N PRO A 95 -3.70 6.10 -12.81
CA PRO A 95 -4.41 4.82 -12.90
C PRO A 95 -3.63 3.63 -12.34
N TRP A 96 -2.36 3.80 -11.95
CA TRP A 96 -1.62 2.75 -11.26
C TRP A 96 -1.68 2.87 -9.75
N CYS A 97 -2.19 3.97 -9.19
CA CYS A 97 -2.13 4.26 -7.77
C CYS A 97 -3.54 4.33 -7.16
N ARG A 98 -3.63 4.08 -5.87
CA ARG A 98 -4.88 4.23 -5.14
C ARG A 98 -5.10 5.68 -4.76
N TRP A 99 -6.28 6.21 -5.08
CA TRP A 99 -6.72 7.55 -4.72
C TRP A 99 -7.94 7.45 -3.81
N ALA A 100 -7.73 7.76 -2.53
CA ALA A 100 -8.79 7.84 -1.54
C ALA A 100 -9.32 9.27 -1.52
N LEU A 101 -10.52 9.48 -2.07
CA LEU A 101 -11.15 10.79 -2.12
C LEU A 101 -12.23 10.90 -1.04
N GLN A 102 -12.11 11.92 -0.20
CA GLN A 102 -13.08 12.27 0.83
C GLN A 102 -13.84 13.53 0.43
N SER A 103 -15.17 13.48 0.56
CA SER A 103 -16.03 14.66 0.43
C SER A 103 -15.73 15.69 1.52
N LYS A 104 -16.39 16.84 1.44
CA LYS A 104 -16.29 17.90 2.45
C LYS A 104 -16.64 17.40 3.86
N GLU A 105 -17.75 16.69 4.00
CA GLU A 105 -18.26 16.18 5.28
C GLU A 105 -17.38 15.07 5.86
N GLU A 106 -16.91 14.17 4.98
CA GLU A 106 -16.02 13.06 5.31
C GLU A 106 -14.64 13.57 5.75
N GLY A 107 -14.11 14.59 5.07
CA GLY A 107 -12.87 15.26 5.41
C GLY A 107 -12.95 15.99 6.75
N LEU A 108 -14.04 16.70 7.03
CA LEU A 108 -14.28 17.33 8.34
C LEU A 108 -14.38 16.31 9.47
N THR A 109 -15.09 15.21 9.23
CA THR A 109 -15.19 14.10 10.19
C THR A 109 -13.80 13.51 10.45
N THR A 110 -13.02 13.26 9.40
CA THR A 110 -11.64 12.76 9.52
C THR A 110 -10.75 13.73 10.30
N GLN A 111 -10.85 15.04 10.03
CA GLN A 111 -10.11 16.07 10.74
C GLN A 111 -10.45 16.10 12.24
N GLN A 112 -11.74 16.04 12.60
CA GLN A 112 -12.18 15.98 13.99
C GLN A 112 -11.71 14.71 14.70
N ASN A 113 -11.74 13.57 14.01
CA ASN A 113 -11.22 12.32 14.57
C ASN A 113 -9.71 12.35 14.77
N ARG A 114 -8.94 13.00 13.89
CA ARG A 114 -7.49 13.17 14.10
C ARG A 114 -7.15 13.93 15.38
N ALA A 115 -7.97 14.91 15.77
CA ALA A 115 -7.77 15.65 17.01
C ALA A 115 -7.96 14.78 18.27
N THR A 116 -8.71 13.67 18.17
CA THR A 116 -8.92 12.72 19.27
C THR A 116 -8.10 11.43 19.10
N SER A 117 -7.45 11.23 17.96
CA SER A 117 -6.65 10.03 17.68
C SER A 117 -5.27 10.07 18.35
N THR A 118 -4.59 8.92 18.38
CA THR A 118 -3.15 8.85 18.66
C THR A 118 -2.41 9.83 17.74
N GLN A 119 -1.58 10.69 18.32
CA GLN A 119 -0.85 11.71 17.60
C GLN A 119 0.39 11.09 16.96
N VAL A 120 0.52 11.23 15.64
CA VAL A 120 1.74 10.90 14.88
C VAL A 120 2.01 12.12 14.01
N PRO A 121 2.90 13.05 14.39
CA PRO A 121 3.02 14.37 13.75
C PRO A 121 3.15 14.30 12.23
N LEU A 122 3.93 13.33 11.73
CA LEU A 122 4.13 13.14 10.29
C LEU A 122 2.87 12.69 9.53
N ARG A 123 1.92 12.02 10.19
CA ARG A 123 0.62 11.64 9.59
C ARG A 123 -0.42 12.75 9.64
N MET A 124 -0.14 13.84 10.36
CA MET A 124 -1.02 15.01 10.48
C MET A 124 -0.76 16.06 9.38
N LEU A 125 0.26 15.84 8.55
CA LEU A 125 0.63 16.75 7.48
C LEU A 125 -0.38 16.75 6.34
N TYR A 126 -0.51 17.90 5.70
CA TYR A 126 -1.28 18.07 4.47
C TYR A 126 -0.56 19.03 3.51
N LEU A 127 -0.99 19.05 2.26
CA LEU A 127 -0.62 20.03 1.24
C LEU A 127 -1.89 20.52 0.57
N SER A 128 -2.00 21.83 0.37
CA SER A 128 -3.17 22.47 -0.24
C SER A 128 -2.88 22.94 -1.67
N THR A 129 -3.91 22.89 -2.51
CA THR A 129 -3.92 23.50 -3.85
C THR A 129 -4.15 25.01 -3.84
N SER A 130 -4.71 25.57 -2.75
CA SER A 130 -5.02 27.00 -2.65
C SER A 130 -3.92 27.83 -1.98
N GLN A 131 -3.11 27.20 -1.12
CA GLN A 131 -2.08 27.88 -0.35
C GLN A 131 -0.82 27.04 -0.15
N ARG A 132 0.31 27.73 0.05
CA ARG A 132 1.54 27.10 0.55
C ARG A 132 1.27 26.53 1.94
N THR A 133 1.86 25.38 2.24
CA THR A 133 1.67 24.71 3.53
C THR A 133 2.96 24.70 4.33
N THR A 134 2.83 25.08 5.60
CA THR A 134 3.91 25.06 6.58
C THR A 134 3.86 23.76 7.35
N ILE A 135 4.99 23.08 7.49
CA ILE A 135 5.12 21.90 8.34
C ILE A 135 5.06 22.30 9.82
N SER A 136 4.43 21.49 10.68
CA SER A 136 4.42 21.74 12.13
C SER A 136 5.83 21.57 12.72
N ASP A 137 6.14 22.28 13.82
CA ASP A 137 7.45 22.19 14.45
C ASP A 137 7.78 20.77 14.94
N GLU A 138 6.76 20.00 15.35
CA GLU A 138 6.93 18.59 15.75
C GLU A 138 7.32 17.71 14.57
N ALA A 139 6.58 17.77 13.46
CA ALA A 139 6.90 16.97 12.28
C ALA A 139 8.23 17.40 11.65
N TYR A 140 8.55 18.70 11.71
CA TYR A 140 9.85 19.22 11.31
C TYR A 140 10.99 18.62 12.13
N ARG A 141 10.84 18.57 13.47
CA ARG A 141 11.81 17.93 14.37
C ARG A 141 11.94 16.44 14.11
N ASP A 142 10.83 15.74 13.88
CA ASP A 142 10.86 14.32 13.54
C ASP A 142 11.71 14.05 12.28
N ILE A 143 11.51 14.85 11.22
CA ILE A 143 12.31 14.73 9.98
C ILE A 143 13.78 15.13 10.23
N SER A 144 14.04 16.26 10.89
CA SER A 144 15.40 16.76 11.10
C SER A 144 16.23 15.80 11.97
N ASP A 145 15.61 15.25 13.00
CA ASP A 145 16.26 14.37 13.97
C ASP A 145 16.28 12.92 13.49
N ARG A 146 15.63 12.61 12.36
CA ARG A 146 15.39 11.25 11.85
C ARG A 146 14.73 10.35 12.90
N LYS A 147 13.76 10.92 13.62
CA LYS A 147 13.02 10.27 14.71
C LYS A 147 11.52 10.29 14.42
N VAL A 148 10.84 9.22 14.75
CA VAL A 148 9.37 9.19 14.72
C VAL A 148 8.84 9.36 16.13
N THR A 149 8.03 10.39 16.33
CA THR A 149 7.28 10.62 17.56
C THR A 149 5.87 10.06 17.40
N PHE A 150 5.35 9.45 18.47
CA PHE A 150 3.93 9.16 18.58
C PHE A 150 3.50 9.35 20.04
N GLU A 151 2.25 9.75 20.24
CA GLU A 151 1.65 9.97 21.56
C GLU A 151 0.24 9.42 21.60
N ARG A 152 -0.08 8.65 22.65
CA ARG A 152 -1.43 8.17 22.91
C ARG A 152 -2.35 9.34 23.23
N ASN A 153 -3.62 9.23 22.84
CA ASN A 153 -4.62 10.24 23.19
C ASN A 153 -5.63 9.67 24.19
N PRO A 154 -5.66 10.16 25.44
CA PRO A 154 -6.64 9.72 26.44
C PRO A 154 -8.10 9.85 25.97
N GLU A 155 -8.36 10.80 25.08
CA GLU A 155 -9.68 11.10 24.53
C GLU A 155 -10.05 10.23 23.32
N PHE A 156 -9.19 9.29 22.90
CA PHE A 156 -9.41 8.41 21.73
C PHE A 156 -10.81 7.79 21.71
N ARG A 157 -11.24 7.23 22.83
CA ARG A 157 -12.56 6.56 22.96
C ARG A 157 -13.74 7.51 22.79
N LYS A 158 -13.53 8.82 22.87
CA LYS A 158 -14.57 9.84 22.67
C LYS A 158 -14.76 10.21 21.20
N GLY A 159 -13.78 9.90 20.34
CA GLY A 159 -13.84 10.14 18.90
C GLY A 159 -14.98 9.38 18.22
N ALA A 160 -15.49 9.94 17.12
CA ALA A 160 -16.63 9.37 16.40
C ALA A 160 -16.30 8.01 15.77
N LEU A 161 -15.07 7.82 15.25
CA LEU A 161 -14.65 6.54 14.67
C LEU A 161 -14.45 5.45 15.72
N ALA A 162 -13.93 5.79 16.91
CA ALA A 162 -13.82 4.84 18.01
C ALA A 162 -15.20 4.37 18.49
N LYS A 163 -16.15 5.31 18.65
CA LYS A 163 -17.54 5.00 19.05
C LYS A 163 -18.28 4.14 18.03
N SER A 164 -17.97 4.29 16.75
CA SER A 164 -18.58 3.51 15.65
C SER A 164 -17.79 2.24 15.30
N ILE A 165 -16.75 1.88 16.08
CA ILE A 165 -15.93 0.67 15.87
C ILE A 165 -15.27 0.67 14.47
N LYS A 166 -14.89 1.86 14.01
CA LYS A 166 -14.16 2.08 12.75
C LYS A 166 -12.67 2.38 12.99
N ASP A 167 -12.28 2.55 14.25
CA ASP A 167 -10.89 2.75 14.66
C ASP A 167 -10.61 2.12 16.04
N VAL A 168 -9.36 1.74 16.27
CA VAL A 168 -8.83 1.28 17.56
C VAL A 168 -7.51 1.99 17.85
N GLU A 169 -7.19 2.22 19.13
CA GLU A 169 -6.11 3.14 19.51
C GLU A 169 -4.74 2.65 19.00
N PHE A 170 -4.55 1.34 19.03
CA PHE A 170 -3.33 0.66 18.56
C PHE A 170 -3.02 0.92 17.07
N PHE A 171 -4.01 1.28 16.23
CA PHE A 171 -3.74 1.66 14.84
C PHE A 171 -2.84 2.88 14.72
N GLY A 172 -2.82 3.76 15.73
CA GLY A 172 -1.85 4.85 15.81
C GLY A 172 -0.40 4.37 15.87
N LEU A 173 -0.12 3.27 16.60
CA LEU A 173 1.21 2.67 16.64
C LEU A 173 1.58 2.04 15.30
N LEU A 174 0.66 1.33 14.64
CA LEU A 174 0.90 0.81 13.28
C LEU A 174 1.21 1.93 12.27
N LEU A 175 0.54 3.08 12.38
CA LEU A 175 0.84 4.25 11.55
C LEU A 175 2.23 4.81 11.83
N ALA A 176 2.63 4.92 13.10
CA ALA A 176 3.96 5.37 13.51
C ALA A 176 5.06 4.42 13.00
N LEU A 177 4.86 3.10 13.13
CA LEU A 177 5.79 2.10 12.58
C LEU A 177 5.90 2.22 11.06
N ASN A 178 4.80 2.48 10.35
CA ASN A 178 4.85 2.69 8.90
C ASN A 178 5.68 3.93 8.54
N VAL A 179 5.53 5.03 9.30
CA VAL A 179 6.38 6.22 9.14
C VAL A 179 7.85 5.91 9.43
N LEU A 180 8.14 5.09 10.45
CA LEU A 180 9.50 4.71 10.82
C LEU A 180 10.22 4.03 9.66
N VAL A 181 9.53 3.11 8.98
CA VAL A 181 10.09 2.42 7.82
C VAL A 181 10.18 3.35 6.61
N ASP A 182 9.18 4.20 6.36
CA ASP A 182 9.24 5.20 5.29
C ASP A 182 10.44 6.16 5.48
N MET A 183 10.71 6.56 6.72
CA MET A 183 11.83 7.41 7.09
C MET A 183 13.17 6.70 6.86
N LYS A 184 13.29 5.42 7.25
CA LYS A 184 14.49 4.62 6.98
C LYS A 184 14.75 4.52 5.49
N GLU A 185 13.71 4.24 4.72
CA GLU A 185 13.75 4.08 3.27
C GLU A 185 14.24 5.36 2.58
N ILE A 186 13.72 6.53 2.97
CA ILE A 186 13.99 7.78 2.26
C ILE A 186 15.24 8.49 2.80
N LEU A 187 15.41 8.53 4.13
CA LEU A 187 16.50 9.27 4.78
C LEU A 187 17.70 8.39 5.16
N GLY A 188 17.57 7.07 5.05
CA GLY A 188 18.63 6.09 5.33
C GLY A 188 18.76 5.71 6.81
N THR A 189 18.08 6.41 7.72
CA THR A 189 18.12 6.19 9.17
C THR A 189 16.77 6.55 9.77
N SER A 190 16.37 5.83 10.81
CA SER A 190 15.17 6.14 11.58
C SER A 190 15.30 5.58 13.00
N GLU A 191 14.63 6.22 13.96
CA GLU A 191 14.51 5.74 15.34
C GLU A 191 13.12 6.09 15.87
N LEU A 192 12.48 5.16 16.58
CA LEU A 192 11.23 5.44 17.28
C LEU A 192 11.56 6.08 18.63
N ARG A 193 11.22 7.36 18.82
CA ARG A 193 11.64 8.14 20.00
C ARG A 193 11.25 7.48 21.33
N ASN A 194 10.06 6.91 21.39
CA ASN A 194 9.49 6.28 22.59
C ASN A 194 9.43 4.74 22.44
N LYS A 195 10.50 4.10 21.92
CA LYS A 195 10.52 2.65 21.62
C LYS A 195 10.06 1.78 22.80
N SER A 196 10.64 1.98 23.99
CA SER A 196 10.32 1.17 25.17
C SER A 196 8.86 1.31 25.61
N GLU A 197 8.31 2.52 25.53
CA GLU A 197 6.90 2.79 25.82
C GLU A 197 5.98 2.10 24.80
N ALA A 198 6.33 2.16 23.51
CA ALA A 198 5.60 1.48 22.45
C ALA A 198 5.54 -0.05 22.66
N LEU A 199 6.65 -0.66 23.06
CA LEU A 199 6.72 -2.09 23.38
C LEU A 199 5.92 -2.44 24.64
N SER A 200 5.94 -1.56 25.65
CA SER A 200 5.10 -1.72 26.84
C SER A 200 3.62 -1.64 26.48
N TRP A 201 3.24 -0.67 25.65
CA TRP A 201 1.87 -0.49 25.19
C TRP A 201 1.36 -1.73 24.44
N LEU A 202 2.18 -2.34 23.59
CA LEU A 202 1.83 -3.61 22.93
C LEU A 202 1.53 -4.76 23.90
N LYS A 203 2.11 -4.74 25.10
CA LYS A 203 1.92 -5.80 26.10
C LYS A 203 0.70 -5.57 26.99
N GLU A 204 0.09 -4.38 26.95
CA GLU A 204 -1.10 -4.04 27.73
C GLU A 204 -2.33 -4.87 27.33
N GLU A 205 -3.16 -5.22 28.31
CA GLU A 205 -4.41 -5.95 28.07
C GLU A 205 -5.38 -5.17 27.15
N ARG A 206 -5.36 -3.84 27.24
CA ARG A 206 -6.15 -2.98 26.35
C ARG A 206 -5.75 -3.14 24.89
N THR A 207 -4.45 -3.22 24.60
CA THR A 207 -3.96 -3.40 23.22
C THR A 207 -4.27 -4.79 22.69
N ARG A 208 -4.19 -5.81 23.54
CA ARG A 208 -4.66 -7.16 23.20
C ARG A 208 -6.15 -7.18 22.87
N ALA A 209 -6.97 -6.43 23.61
CA ALA A 209 -8.39 -6.28 23.32
C ALA A 209 -8.62 -5.55 21.98
N ASP A 210 -7.86 -4.49 21.68
CA ASP A 210 -7.91 -3.80 20.39
C ASP A 210 -7.52 -4.74 19.23
N ILE A 211 -6.46 -5.54 19.38
CA ILE A 211 -6.03 -6.54 18.38
C ILE A 211 -7.09 -7.63 18.21
N ARG A 212 -7.69 -8.11 19.30
CA ARG A 212 -8.79 -9.08 19.25
C ARG A 212 -9.99 -8.52 18.51
N LEU A 213 -10.38 -7.30 18.83
CA LEU A 213 -11.46 -6.60 18.16
C LEU A 213 -11.14 -6.39 16.67
N ALA A 214 -9.90 -6.03 16.34
CA ALA A 214 -9.45 -5.91 14.96
C ALA A 214 -9.46 -7.23 14.20
N ALA A 215 -9.10 -8.36 14.83
CA ALA A 215 -9.16 -9.66 14.19
C ALA A 215 -10.59 -10.15 13.91
N GLN A 216 -11.56 -9.74 14.75
CA GLN A 216 -12.94 -10.22 14.70
C GLN A 216 -13.90 -9.29 13.95
N HIS A 217 -13.67 -7.98 13.98
CA HIS A 217 -14.56 -7.00 13.37
C HIS A 217 -14.16 -6.73 11.90
N PRO A 218 -15.04 -6.97 10.92
CA PRO A 218 -14.77 -6.83 9.49
C PRO A 218 -13.94 -5.60 9.07
N ILE A 219 -14.43 -4.41 9.40
CA ILE A 219 -13.82 -3.13 9.00
C ILE A 219 -12.43 -2.96 9.63
N LEU A 220 -12.30 -3.37 10.90
CA LEU A 220 -11.05 -3.23 11.62
C LEU A 220 -10.05 -4.28 11.14
N LYS A 221 -10.49 -5.49 10.78
CA LYS A 221 -9.66 -6.55 10.21
C LYS A 221 -9.02 -6.09 8.92
N LEU A 222 -9.82 -5.50 8.04
CA LEU A 222 -9.32 -4.93 6.79
C LEU A 222 -8.27 -3.85 7.04
N ARG A 223 -8.57 -2.88 7.90
CA ARG A 223 -7.66 -1.78 8.20
C ARG A 223 -6.37 -2.30 8.84
N PHE A 224 -6.47 -3.24 9.77
CA PHE A 224 -5.35 -3.90 10.42
C PHE A 224 -4.41 -4.56 9.41
N TRP A 225 -4.93 -5.44 8.55
CA TRP A 225 -4.12 -6.14 7.55
C TRP A 225 -3.60 -5.20 6.46
N SER A 226 -4.34 -4.15 6.09
CA SER A 226 -3.83 -3.12 5.18
C SER A 226 -2.59 -2.42 5.78
N MET A 227 -2.64 -1.98 7.04
CA MET A 227 -1.49 -1.32 7.67
C MET A 227 -0.33 -2.29 7.95
N LEU A 228 -0.63 -3.52 8.38
CA LEU A 228 0.38 -4.52 8.70
C LEU A 228 1.06 -5.06 7.44
N SER A 229 0.34 -5.29 6.35
CA SER A 229 0.94 -5.75 5.08
C SER A 229 1.96 -4.74 4.53
N SER A 230 1.77 -3.44 4.74
CA SER A 230 2.76 -2.42 4.36
C SER A 230 4.08 -2.59 5.13
N LEU A 231 4.00 -2.84 6.43
CA LEU A 231 5.16 -3.11 7.29
C LEU A 231 5.86 -4.41 6.87
N LEU A 232 5.09 -5.49 6.72
CA LEU A 232 5.60 -6.80 6.32
C LEU A 232 6.26 -6.76 4.93
N ALA A 233 5.67 -6.03 3.99
CA ALA A 233 6.21 -5.89 2.64
C ALA A 233 7.56 -5.20 2.62
N LYS A 234 7.75 -4.20 3.49
CA LYS A 234 9.01 -3.48 3.59
C LYS A 234 10.04 -4.25 4.39
N GLY A 235 9.65 -5.12 5.33
CA GLY A 235 10.56 -6.06 6.03
C GLY A 235 11.71 -5.37 6.77
N ALA A 236 11.42 -4.28 7.48
CA ALA A 236 12.43 -3.42 8.08
C ALA A 236 12.89 -3.94 9.46
N PRO A 237 14.20 -4.16 9.70
CA PRO A 237 14.71 -4.72 10.95
C PRO A 237 14.29 -3.95 12.21
N GLU A 238 14.17 -2.62 12.13
CA GLU A 238 13.78 -1.78 13.27
C GLU A 238 12.33 -2.02 13.75
N THR A 239 11.50 -2.67 12.92
CA THR A 239 10.11 -3.03 13.26
C THR A 239 9.92 -4.50 13.66
N GLU A 240 10.97 -5.33 13.57
CA GLU A 240 10.86 -6.78 13.74
C GLU A 240 10.25 -7.17 15.09
N GLU A 241 10.79 -6.63 16.18
CA GLU A 241 10.30 -6.89 17.54
C GLU A 241 8.81 -6.50 17.70
N PHE A 242 8.38 -5.41 17.05
CA PHE A 242 6.98 -4.99 17.07
C PHE A 242 6.09 -5.96 16.28
N VAL A 243 6.52 -6.33 15.08
CA VAL A 243 5.80 -7.27 14.21
C VAL A 243 5.63 -8.62 14.89
N ASP A 244 6.67 -9.15 15.52
CA ASP A 244 6.63 -10.43 16.25
C ASP A 244 5.63 -10.37 17.42
N LEU A 245 5.64 -9.28 18.19
CA LEU A 245 4.69 -9.07 19.28
C LEU A 245 3.25 -8.92 18.79
N ILE A 246 3.04 -8.28 17.64
CA ILE A 246 1.71 -8.14 17.03
C ILE A 246 1.22 -9.50 16.54
N LEU A 247 2.04 -10.22 15.75
CA LEU A 247 1.67 -11.50 15.16
C LEU A 247 1.46 -12.59 16.22
N SER A 248 2.24 -12.60 17.29
CA SER A 248 2.02 -13.51 18.42
C SER A 248 0.67 -13.26 19.12
N GLN A 249 0.24 -11.99 19.23
CA GLN A 249 -1.09 -11.65 19.75
C GLN A 249 -2.21 -12.03 18.80
N VAL A 250 -2.05 -11.81 17.49
CA VAL A 250 -3.02 -12.28 16.49
C VAL A 250 -3.15 -13.79 16.56
N ARG A 251 -2.05 -14.55 16.63
CA ARG A 251 -2.05 -16.01 16.74
C ARG A 251 -2.78 -16.52 17.99
N ALA A 252 -2.69 -15.79 19.10
CA ALA A 252 -3.40 -16.16 20.32
C ALA A 252 -4.92 -15.99 20.21
N VAL A 253 -5.40 -15.16 19.29
CA VAL A 253 -6.84 -14.85 19.12
C VAL A 253 -7.45 -15.54 17.90
N ASP A 254 -6.67 -15.71 16.83
CA ASP A 254 -7.07 -16.30 15.56
C ASP A 254 -5.96 -17.26 15.07
N PRO A 255 -5.77 -18.41 15.75
CA PRO A 255 -4.68 -19.35 15.45
C PRO A 255 -4.78 -19.96 14.06
N ASP A 256 -5.98 -20.03 13.50
CA ASP A 256 -6.27 -20.62 12.20
C ASP A 256 -6.23 -19.60 11.05
N HIS A 257 -5.77 -18.37 11.31
CA HIS A 257 -5.67 -17.34 10.27
C HIS A 257 -4.74 -17.82 9.12
N PRO A 258 -5.18 -17.83 7.84
CA PRO A 258 -4.42 -18.41 6.73
C PRO A 258 -2.98 -17.91 6.62
N PHE A 259 -2.76 -16.60 6.83
CA PHE A 259 -1.41 -16.03 6.86
C PHE A 259 -0.49 -16.69 7.91
N LEU A 260 -1.01 -16.95 9.12
CA LEU A 260 -0.25 -17.50 10.24
C LEU A 260 0.05 -18.99 10.08
N ILE A 261 -0.80 -19.71 9.35
CA ILE A 261 -0.60 -21.13 9.02
C ILE A 261 0.48 -21.26 7.94
N GLN A 262 0.45 -20.40 6.92
CA GLN A 262 1.33 -20.52 5.75
C GLN A 262 2.70 -19.90 5.94
N ASN A 263 2.84 -18.92 6.83
CA ASN A 263 4.10 -18.28 7.10
C ASN A 263 4.63 -18.75 8.45
N ASP A 264 5.78 -19.41 8.43
CA ASP A 264 6.60 -19.46 9.62
C ASP A 264 6.98 -18.01 9.94
N VAL A 265 6.44 -17.48 11.03
CA VAL A 265 6.52 -16.05 11.37
C VAL A 265 7.97 -15.56 11.53
N GLY A 266 8.94 -16.48 11.61
CA GLY A 266 10.39 -16.17 11.58
C GLY A 266 11.03 -16.03 10.18
N SER A 267 10.30 -16.31 9.09
CA SER A 267 10.82 -16.19 7.72
C SER A 267 10.76 -14.71 7.27
N ARG A 268 11.83 -13.96 7.54
CA ARG A 268 12.07 -12.58 7.05
C ARG A 268 11.95 -12.42 5.52
N HIS A 269 11.91 -13.53 4.80
CA HIS A 269 11.82 -13.64 3.35
C HIS A 269 10.39 -13.92 2.86
N SER A 270 9.41 -13.99 3.76
CA SER A 270 8.03 -14.27 3.40
C SER A 270 7.48 -13.24 2.40
N THR A 271 6.73 -13.76 1.45
CA THR A 271 5.99 -12.93 0.48
C THR A 271 4.87 -12.21 1.20
N CYS A 272 4.74 -10.92 0.91
CA CYS A 272 3.60 -10.12 1.35
C CYS A 272 2.70 -9.83 0.15
N LEU A 273 1.51 -10.41 0.15
CA LEU A 273 0.46 -10.11 -0.83
C LEU A 273 -0.59 -9.20 -0.20
N SER A 274 -0.88 -8.09 -0.87
CA SER A 274 -2.00 -7.21 -0.55
C SER A 274 -2.86 -7.03 -1.80
N SER A 275 -4.17 -7.16 -1.62
CA SER A 275 -5.15 -6.72 -2.60
C SER A 275 -6.06 -5.68 -1.97
N LYS A 276 -6.98 -5.15 -2.76
CA LYS A 276 -8.06 -4.33 -2.21
C LYS A 276 -9.11 -5.15 -1.45
N PRO A 277 -9.86 -4.50 -0.52
CA PRO A 277 -11.19 -4.96 -0.13
C PRO A 277 -12.07 -5.17 -1.35
N ILE A 278 -12.85 -6.25 -1.36
CA ILE A 278 -14.05 -6.35 -2.21
C ILE A 278 -15.24 -5.72 -1.51
N ASP A 279 -15.34 -5.90 -0.20
CA ASP A 279 -16.40 -5.38 0.66
C ASP A 279 -15.84 -5.11 2.07
N TYR A 280 -16.73 -4.91 3.05
CA TYR A 280 -16.34 -4.60 4.43
C TYR A 280 -15.54 -5.68 5.15
N TRP A 281 -15.54 -6.92 4.66
CA TRP A 281 -15.08 -8.07 5.42
C TRP A 281 -14.05 -8.93 4.67
N LYS A 282 -13.86 -8.73 3.36
CA LYS A 282 -12.95 -9.54 2.55
C LYS A 282 -12.01 -8.75 1.67
N PHE A 283 -10.77 -9.23 1.62
CA PHE A 283 -9.84 -8.91 0.56
C PHE A 283 -10.13 -9.73 -0.68
N ARG A 284 -9.86 -9.14 -1.86
CA ARG A 284 -9.96 -9.80 -3.16
C ARG A 284 -9.07 -11.03 -3.26
N VAL A 285 -7.87 -10.95 -2.71
CA VAL A 285 -7.02 -12.09 -2.45
C VAL A 285 -6.98 -12.28 -0.94
N PRO A 286 -7.30 -13.49 -0.44
CA PRO A 286 -7.14 -13.81 0.98
C PRO A 286 -5.73 -13.47 1.44
N GLU A 287 -5.61 -12.87 2.62
CA GLU A 287 -4.41 -12.20 3.05
C GLU A 287 -3.15 -13.07 2.90
N LEU A 288 -2.15 -12.53 2.19
CA LEU A 288 -0.75 -12.95 2.27
C LEU A 288 -0.48 -14.43 1.85
N SER A 289 -1.21 -14.91 0.83
CA SER A 289 -1.10 -16.27 0.28
C SER A 289 -1.24 -16.24 -1.26
N PRO A 290 -0.42 -16.95 -2.06
CA PRO A 290 0.73 -17.81 -1.74
C PRO A 290 2.09 -17.12 -1.94
N ALA A 291 3.17 -17.83 -1.56
CA ALA A 291 4.55 -17.35 -1.69
C ALA A 291 5.02 -17.20 -3.14
N VAL A 292 5.85 -16.18 -3.40
CA VAL A 292 6.63 -16.04 -4.63
C VAL A 292 7.81 -17.01 -4.58
N ARG A 293 7.83 -17.95 -5.53
CA ARG A 293 9.02 -18.76 -5.81
C ARG A 293 10.04 -17.88 -6.54
N VAL A 294 11.32 -18.02 -6.19
CA VAL A 294 12.45 -17.28 -6.77
C VAL A 294 13.50 -18.25 -7.32
N GLY A 295 14.47 -17.75 -8.09
CA GLY A 295 15.59 -18.56 -8.56
C GLY A 295 15.18 -19.69 -9.52
N GLN A 296 15.88 -20.82 -9.39
CA GLN A 296 15.60 -22.01 -10.19
C GLN A 296 14.18 -22.54 -9.94
N ASP A 297 13.66 -22.43 -8.72
CA ASP A 297 12.29 -22.83 -8.39
C ASP A 297 11.26 -22.00 -9.15
N ALA A 298 11.47 -20.69 -9.29
CA ALA A 298 10.63 -19.84 -10.12
C ALA A 298 10.60 -20.31 -11.58
N GLN A 299 11.76 -20.68 -12.14
CA GLN A 299 11.85 -21.18 -13.51
C GLN A 299 11.13 -22.53 -13.68
N ILE A 300 11.29 -23.44 -12.73
CA ILE A 300 10.60 -24.74 -12.72
C ILE A 300 9.08 -24.53 -12.71
N VAL A 301 8.62 -23.66 -11.82
CA VAL A 301 7.20 -23.32 -11.70
C VAL A 301 6.68 -22.63 -12.96
N ALA A 302 7.38 -21.63 -13.48
CA ALA A 302 6.98 -20.94 -14.70
C ALA A 302 6.88 -21.90 -15.90
N ASN A 303 7.83 -22.83 -16.06
CA ASN A 303 7.77 -23.87 -17.08
C ASN A 303 6.59 -24.83 -16.87
N ARG A 304 6.26 -25.17 -15.62
CA ARG A 304 5.09 -25.99 -15.29
C ARG A 304 3.79 -25.27 -15.64
N ILE A 305 3.70 -23.96 -15.34
CA ILE A 305 2.56 -23.11 -15.70
C ILE A 305 2.40 -23.11 -17.22
N LEU A 306 3.45 -22.80 -18.00
CA LEU A 306 3.39 -22.79 -19.47
C LEU A 306 2.89 -24.11 -20.06
N LYS A 307 3.34 -25.26 -19.52
CA LYS A 307 2.92 -26.59 -19.99
C LYS A 307 1.41 -26.87 -19.83
N LYS A 308 0.72 -26.15 -18.95
CA LYS A 308 -0.75 -26.27 -18.80
C LYS A 308 -1.49 -25.71 -20.02
N PHE A 309 -0.86 -24.80 -20.78
CA PHE A 309 -1.48 -24.08 -21.88
C PHE A 309 -1.01 -24.66 -23.24
N PRO A 310 -1.92 -25.23 -24.06
CA PRO A 310 -1.57 -25.86 -25.33
C PRO A 310 -0.70 -25.00 -26.26
N VAL A 311 -1.00 -23.69 -26.34
CA VAL A 311 -0.27 -22.72 -27.19
C VAL A 311 1.19 -22.53 -26.76
N PHE A 312 1.56 -22.91 -25.53
CA PHE A 312 2.91 -22.74 -24.98
C PHE A 312 3.63 -24.06 -24.70
N ARG A 313 3.08 -25.22 -25.07
CA ARG A 313 3.69 -26.54 -24.74
C ARG A 313 5.12 -26.70 -25.25
N GLU A 314 5.42 -26.12 -26.41
CA GLU A 314 6.76 -26.14 -27.02
C GLU A 314 7.48 -24.79 -26.92
N SER A 315 6.78 -23.76 -26.43
CA SER A 315 7.28 -22.39 -26.37
C SER A 315 8.13 -22.19 -25.13
N LYS A 316 9.24 -21.48 -25.29
CA LYS A 316 9.99 -20.89 -24.17
C LYS A 316 9.51 -19.45 -23.97
N PHE A 317 9.70 -18.91 -22.77
CA PHE A 317 9.65 -17.46 -22.61
C PHE A 317 10.60 -16.82 -23.61
N ASP A 318 10.18 -15.69 -24.18
CA ASP A 318 11.03 -14.91 -25.08
C ASP A 318 12.36 -14.62 -24.34
N PRO A 319 13.51 -14.89 -24.98
CA PRO A 319 14.83 -14.70 -24.35
C PRO A 319 15.11 -13.24 -23.95
N ALA A 320 14.33 -12.26 -24.43
CA ALA A 320 14.34 -10.90 -23.94
C ALA A 320 13.80 -10.76 -22.50
N PHE A 321 13.24 -11.81 -21.92
CA PHE A 321 12.73 -11.83 -20.55
C PHE A 321 13.41 -12.91 -19.71
N ARG A 322 13.66 -12.56 -18.45
CA ARG A 322 14.11 -13.48 -17.40
C ARG A 322 12.98 -13.70 -16.41
N VAL A 323 12.73 -14.96 -16.02
CA VAL A 323 11.83 -15.28 -14.91
C VAL A 323 12.52 -14.93 -13.60
N VAL A 324 11.89 -14.04 -12.82
CA VAL A 324 12.45 -13.54 -11.55
C VAL A 324 11.56 -13.87 -10.35
N GLY A 325 10.32 -14.30 -10.60
CA GLY A 325 9.43 -14.83 -9.60
C GLY A 325 8.28 -15.61 -10.23
N ALA A 326 7.64 -16.50 -9.45
CA ALA A 326 6.41 -17.17 -9.87
C ALA A 326 5.49 -17.47 -8.69
N VAL A 327 4.18 -17.37 -8.91
CA VAL A 327 3.12 -17.62 -7.93
C VAL A 327 2.15 -18.63 -8.54
N GLU A 328 1.92 -19.77 -7.89
CA GLU A 328 0.96 -20.77 -8.35
C GLU A 328 -0.37 -20.62 -7.61
N ARG A 329 -1.47 -20.76 -8.35
CA ARG A 329 -2.82 -21.00 -7.85
C ARG A 329 -3.28 -19.94 -6.84
N LEU A 330 -2.98 -18.69 -7.14
CA LEU A 330 -3.45 -17.54 -6.41
C LEU A 330 -4.98 -17.44 -6.54
N ARG A 331 -5.68 -17.50 -5.39
CA ARG A 331 -7.14 -17.34 -5.34
C ARG A 331 -7.51 -15.85 -5.37
N ILE A 332 -8.35 -15.49 -6.32
CA ILE A 332 -8.96 -14.17 -6.51
C ILE A 332 -10.47 -14.36 -6.37
N ASP A 333 -11.08 -13.67 -5.42
CA ASP A 333 -12.53 -13.54 -5.37
C ASP A 333 -12.96 -12.54 -6.47
N THR A 334 -13.88 -12.95 -7.35
CA THR A 334 -14.30 -12.17 -8.53
C THR A 334 -15.50 -11.27 -8.24
N VAL A 335 -16.02 -11.28 -7.01
CA VAL A 335 -17.12 -10.41 -6.64
C VAL A 335 -16.68 -8.96 -6.85
N LYS A 336 -17.50 -8.19 -7.58
CA LYS A 336 -17.24 -6.76 -7.80
C LYS A 336 -17.37 -6.04 -6.47
N SER A 337 -16.47 -5.08 -6.22
CA SER A 337 -16.68 -4.14 -5.13
C SER A 337 -17.83 -3.21 -5.48
N THR A 338 -19.08 -3.61 -5.21
CA THR A 338 -20.24 -2.74 -5.41
C THR A 338 -20.81 -2.33 -4.06
N ASN A 339 -21.01 -1.01 -3.90
CA ASN A 339 -21.88 -0.45 -2.87
C ASN A 339 -23.31 -1.02 -2.94
N GLU A 340 -23.71 -1.57 -4.08
CA GLU A 340 -25.07 -1.99 -4.41
C GLU A 340 -25.50 -3.31 -3.75
N ASN A 341 -24.57 -4.23 -3.48
CA ASN A 341 -24.93 -5.60 -3.08
C ASN A 341 -25.01 -5.83 -1.56
N THR A 342 -24.52 -4.91 -0.72
CA THR A 342 -24.44 -5.12 0.73
C THR A 342 -25.51 -4.40 1.54
N GLY A 343 -26.26 -3.46 0.95
CA GLY A 343 -27.24 -2.63 1.68
C GLY A 343 -26.67 -1.76 2.80
N LEU A 344 -25.34 -1.76 2.97
CA LEU A 344 -24.57 -1.00 3.93
C LEU A 344 -23.76 0.05 3.15
N GLU A 345 -23.81 1.32 3.53
CA GLU A 345 -23.02 2.43 2.93
C GLU A 345 -21.51 2.23 3.14
N LEU A 346 -20.79 1.73 2.11
CA LEU A 346 -19.35 1.47 2.21
C LEU A 346 -18.66 2.72 2.75
N ASP A 347 -17.86 2.54 3.80
CA ASP A 347 -17.10 3.66 4.36
C ASP A 347 -16.28 4.26 3.20
N PRO A 348 -16.49 5.54 2.87
CA PRO A 348 -15.87 6.18 1.71
C PRO A 348 -14.35 6.04 1.68
N ALA A 349 -13.71 5.93 2.85
CA ALA A 349 -12.28 5.69 2.97
C ALA A 349 -11.82 4.34 2.40
N TYR A 350 -12.73 3.36 2.29
CA TYR A 350 -12.48 2.02 1.75
C TYR A 350 -13.32 1.71 0.50
N ALA A 351 -14.24 2.60 0.12
CA ALA A 351 -15.06 2.48 -1.08
C ALA A 351 -14.16 2.59 -2.32
N SER A 352 -13.73 1.42 -2.80
CA SER A 352 -13.00 1.25 -4.05
C SER A 352 -13.95 1.39 -5.23
N TRP A 353 -13.53 2.12 -6.26
CA TRP A 353 -14.24 2.13 -7.53
C TRP A 353 -13.66 1.00 -8.38
N SER A 354 -14.47 0.45 -9.28
CA SER A 354 -14.14 -0.72 -10.10
C SER A 354 -12.98 -0.51 -11.10
N LEU A 355 -12.21 0.57 -10.98
CA LEU A 355 -11.14 1.00 -11.90
C LEU A 355 -9.78 1.18 -11.20
N ASP A 356 -9.64 0.68 -9.97
CA ASP A 356 -8.43 0.85 -9.17
C ASP A 356 -7.99 -0.50 -8.55
N GLU A 357 -8.25 -1.62 -9.23
CA GLU A 357 -8.09 -2.95 -8.64
C GLU A 357 -6.74 -3.61 -8.98
N PHE A 358 -5.78 -3.44 -8.07
CA PHE A 358 -4.48 -4.08 -8.17
C PHE A 358 -4.30 -5.21 -7.17
N ILE A 359 -3.58 -6.23 -7.60
CA ILE A 359 -2.90 -7.15 -6.71
C ILE A 359 -1.45 -6.69 -6.58
N GLN A 360 -0.97 -6.71 -5.35
CA GLN A 360 0.36 -6.21 -4.99
C GLN A 360 1.12 -7.31 -4.28
N ILE A 361 2.35 -7.54 -4.71
CA ILE A 361 3.20 -8.59 -4.17
C ILE A 361 4.53 -7.98 -3.82
N SER A 362 4.99 -8.20 -2.59
CA SER A 362 6.35 -7.93 -2.15
C SER A 362 7.05 -9.24 -1.82
N TRP A 363 8.29 -9.40 -2.26
CA TRP A 363 9.09 -10.59 -2.01
C TRP A 363 10.57 -10.24 -1.86
N ASP A 364 11.32 -11.15 -1.23
CA ASP A 364 12.78 -11.13 -1.30
C ASP A 364 13.21 -11.89 -2.57
N PRO A 365 13.88 -11.24 -3.53
CA PRO A 365 14.32 -11.91 -4.76
C PRO A 365 15.39 -12.99 -4.54
N GLY A 366 15.98 -13.04 -3.34
CA GLY A 366 17.08 -13.93 -3.01
C GLY A 366 18.43 -13.38 -3.48
N PRO A 367 19.55 -13.91 -2.93
CA PRO A 367 20.89 -13.35 -3.12
C PRO A 367 21.33 -13.33 -4.59
N GLN A 368 20.89 -14.28 -5.41
CA GLN A 368 21.23 -14.35 -6.84
C GLN A 368 20.67 -13.21 -7.70
N PHE A 369 19.72 -12.42 -7.17
CA PHE A 369 18.99 -11.40 -7.92
C PHE A 369 18.94 -10.04 -7.21
N GLN A 370 19.56 -9.89 -6.03
CA GLN A 370 19.49 -8.64 -5.27
C GLN A 370 20.10 -7.45 -6.02
N ASP A 371 21.18 -7.66 -6.77
CA ASP A 371 21.87 -6.58 -7.51
C ASP A 371 21.43 -6.45 -8.98
N ASP A 372 20.86 -7.52 -9.54
CA ASP A 372 20.57 -7.63 -10.98
C ASP A 372 19.13 -7.25 -11.37
N LEU A 373 18.25 -6.99 -10.40
CA LEU A 373 16.87 -6.65 -10.67
C LEU A 373 16.68 -5.15 -10.88
N ASP A 374 16.28 -4.76 -12.09
CA ASP A 374 15.89 -3.39 -12.42
C ASP A 374 14.36 -3.26 -12.27
N PRO A 375 13.85 -2.56 -11.24
CA PRO A 375 12.42 -2.47 -10.96
C PRO A 375 11.61 -1.85 -12.09
N ARG A 376 12.23 -1.00 -12.91
CA ARG A 376 11.58 -0.34 -14.05
C ARG A 376 11.36 -1.28 -15.23
N SER A 377 11.98 -2.46 -15.18
CA SER A 377 11.88 -3.50 -16.22
C SER A 377 11.02 -4.69 -15.80
N LEU A 378 10.40 -4.64 -14.63
CA LEU A 378 9.51 -5.70 -14.14
C LEU A 378 8.16 -5.68 -14.87
N THR A 379 7.68 -6.87 -15.22
CA THR A 379 6.34 -7.10 -15.76
C THR A 379 5.78 -8.43 -15.24
N ALA A 380 4.52 -8.75 -15.56
CA ALA A 380 3.89 -10.00 -15.14
C ALA A 380 3.05 -10.62 -16.26
N ALA A 381 3.13 -11.94 -16.39
CA ALA A 381 2.20 -12.74 -17.17
C ALA A 381 1.21 -13.44 -16.23
N ILE A 382 -0.09 -13.29 -16.51
CA ILE A 382 -1.15 -13.91 -15.70
C ILE A 382 -1.83 -15.00 -16.51
N PHE A 383 -2.02 -16.14 -15.86
CA PHE A 383 -2.56 -17.35 -16.44
C PHE A 383 -3.78 -17.79 -15.63
N PRO A 384 -5.01 -17.67 -16.17
CA PRO A 384 -6.19 -18.22 -15.48
C PRO A 384 -6.11 -19.75 -15.45
N TYR A 385 -6.46 -20.35 -14.31
CA TYR A 385 -6.38 -21.80 -14.13
C TYR A 385 -7.47 -22.58 -14.89
N ASP A 386 -8.55 -21.90 -15.29
CA ASP A 386 -9.68 -22.51 -16.00
C ASP A 386 -9.29 -22.88 -17.45
N GLN A 387 -9.48 -24.15 -17.81
CA GLN A 387 -9.06 -24.73 -19.09
C GLN A 387 -9.84 -24.14 -20.27
N GLU A 388 -11.10 -23.75 -20.07
CA GLU A 388 -11.91 -23.09 -21.11
C GLU A 388 -11.33 -21.72 -21.50
N LEU A 389 -10.47 -21.15 -20.66
CA LEU A 389 -9.87 -19.83 -20.84
C LEU A 389 -8.38 -19.89 -21.20
N SER A 390 -7.86 -21.10 -21.40
CA SER A 390 -6.45 -21.36 -21.74
C SER A 390 -6.02 -20.76 -23.08
N GLU A 391 -6.97 -20.36 -23.93
CA GLU A 391 -6.71 -19.62 -25.18
C GLU A 391 -6.46 -18.11 -24.95
N THR A 392 -6.75 -17.60 -23.76
CA THR A 392 -6.68 -16.17 -23.44
C THR A 392 -5.62 -15.84 -22.39
N VAL A 393 -4.36 -16.11 -22.71
CA VAL A 393 -3.24 -15.57 -21.91
C VAL A 393 -3.14 -14.07 -22.15
N GLY A 394 -3.44 -13.29 -21.12
CA GLY A 394 -3.25 -11.84 -21.10
C GLY A 394 -1.89 -11.51 -20.50
N GLN A 395 -1.01 -10.88 -21.28
CA GLN A 395 0.03 -10.05 -20.67
C GLN A 395 -0.67 -8.90 -19.96
N THR A 396 -0.42 -8.74 -18.67
CA THR A 396 -0.89 -7.57 -17.94
C THR A 396 0.26 -6.59 -17.79
N ALA A 397 -0.04 -5.31 -17.90
CA ALA A 397 0.92 -4.32 -17.48
C ALA A 397 1.17 -4.46 -15.97
N ALA A 398 2.38 -4.17 -15.54
CA ALA A 398 2.72 -4.12 -14.13
C ALA A 398 3.69 -2.99 -13.88
N VAL A 399 3.68 -2.50 -12.65
CA VAL A 399 4.63 -1.49 -12.15
C VAL A 399 5.29 -2.06 -10.92
N GLY A 400 6.60 -1.87 -10.80
CA GLY A 400 7.38 -2.41 -9.70
C GLY A 400 8.36 -1.42 -9.10
N GLY A 401 8.85 -1.76 -7.93
CA GLY A 401 9.83 -0.97 -7.19
C GLY A 401 10.72 -1.83 -6.30
N SER A 402 11.68 -1.18 -5.67
CA SER A 402 12.55 -1.79 -4.66
C SER A 402 12.41 -1.07 -3.34
N PHE A 403 12.63 -1.82 -2.26
CA PHE A 403 12.91 -1.28 -0.94
C PHE A 403 14.42 -1.27 -0.68
N THR A 404 14.89 -0.39 0.20
CA THR A 404 16.32 -0.25 0.56
C THR A 404 16.95 -1.51 1.15
N ASN A 405 16.15 -2.41 1.72
CA ASN A 405 16.61 -3.71 2.21
C ASN A 405 16.73 -4.79 1.12
N GLY A 406 16.59 -4.44 -0.15
CA GLY A 406 16.71 -5.36 -1.28
C GLY A 406 15.42 -6.08 -1.66
N ARG A 407 14.35 -5.99 -0.85
CA ARG A 407 13.04 -6.54 -1.22
C ARG A 407 12.48 -5.82 -2.45
N ARG A 408 11.71 -6.55 -3.23
CA ARG A 408 11.05 -6.05 -4.44
C ARG A 408 9.55 -6.04 -4.24
N TRP A 409 8.88 -5.14 -4.94
CA TRP A 409 7.43 -5.16 -5.02
C TRP A 409 6.95 -4.96 -6.45
N ILE A 410 5.81 -5.55 -6.78
CA ILE A 410 5.13 -5.42 -8.06
C ILE A 410 3.63 -5.24 -7.82
N ARG A 411 3.02 -4.40 -8.65
CA ARG A 411 1.60 -4.13 -8.70
C ARG A 411 1.14 -4.40 -10.13
N PHE A 412 0.11 -5.19 -10.30
CA PHE A 412 -0.45 -5.46 -11.62
C PHE A 412 -1.96 -5.29 -11.62
N ASP A 413 -2.47 -4.81 -12.75
CA ASP A 413 -3.89 -4.56 -12.97
C ASP A 413 -4.62 -5.88 -13.25
N THR A 414 -5.75 -6.07 -12.59
CA THR A 414 -6.62 -7.24 -12.73
C THR A 414 -7.98 -6.93 -13.36
N ASP A 415 -8.27 -5.68 -13.70
CA ASP A 415 -9.57 -5.25 -14.24
C ASP A 415 -9.92 -6.01 -15.51
N HIS A 416 -8.96 -6.17 -16.44
CA HIS A 416 -9.18 -6.91 -17.69
C HIS A 416 -9.53 -8.39 -17.47
N LEU A 417 -9.02 -9.01 -16.39
CA LEU A 417 -9.41 -10.36 -16.00
C LEU A 417 -10.84 -10.31 -15.47
N LEU A 418 -11.09 -9.49 -14.46
CA LEU A 418 -12.37 -9.41 -13.76
C LEU A 418 -13.55 -9.02 -14.67
N GLN A 419 -13.33 -8.19 -15.69
CA GLN A 419 -14.35 -7.85 -16.69
C GLN A 419 -14.79 -9.06 -17.53
N ARG A 420 -13.90 -10.03 -17.74
CA ARG A 420 -14.19 -11.26 -18.49
C ARG A 420 -14.93 -12.28 -17.62
N PHE A 421 -14.60 -12.35 -16.34
CA PHE A 421 -15.26 -13.21 -15.36
C PHE A 421 -16.56 -12.57 -14.83
N LYS A 422 -17.63 -12.66 -15.62
CA LYS A 422 -18.96 -12.11 -15.26
C LYS A 422 -19.69 -12.90 -14.17
N SER A 423 -19.25 -14.12 -13.84
CA SER A 423 -19.82 -14.93 -12.77
C SER A 423 -19.22 -14.56 -11.41
N SER A 424 -20.10 -14.39 -10.41
CA SER A 424 -19.70 -14.27 -9.00
C SER A 424 -19.09 -15.60 -8.54
N GLY A 425 -17.85 -15.60 -8.08
CA GLY A 425 -17.19 -16.81 -7.58
C GLY A 425 -15.71 -16.60 -7.26
N GLU A 426 -14.96 -17.70 -7.31
CA GLU A 426 -13.52 -17.71 -7.11
C GLU A 426 -12.80 -18.01 -8.43
N LEU A 427 -11.77 -17.23 -8.74
CA LEU A 427 -10.85 -17.44 -9.83
C LEU A 427 -9.49 -17.85 -9.28
N PHE A 428 -8.88 -18.88 -9.82
CA PHE A 428 -7.47 -19.18 -9.56
C PHE A 428 -6.61 -18.70 -10.71
N ILE A 429 -5.52 -17.99 -10.40
CA ILE A 429 -4.53 -17.57 -11.39
C ILE A 429 -3.14 -18.07 -11.01
N ASP A 430 -2.32 -18.36 -12.03
CA ASP A 430 -0.87 -18.45 -11.88
C ASP A 430 -0.25 -17.13 -12.39
N ILE A 431 0.82 -16.69 -11.74
CA ILE A 431 1.56 -15.46 -12.11
C ILE A 431 3.01 -15.82 -12.36
N VAL A 432 3.55 -15.33 -13.46
CA VAL A 432 4.99 -15.35 -13.72
C VAL A 432 5.49 -13.91 -13.75
N ILE A 433 6.39 -13.59 -12.81
CA ILE A 433 7.04 -12.28 -12.71
C ILE A 433 8.28 -12.32 -13.61
N LEU A 434 8.33 -11.39 -14.55
CA LEU A 434 9.35 -11.31 -15.58
C LEU A 434 10.13 -10.01 -15.43
N GLN A 435 11.41 -10.06 -15.78
CA GLN A 435 12.23 -8.88 -15.99
C GLN A 435 12.62 -8.80 -17.47
N SER A 436 12.35 -7.68 -18.12
CA SER A 436 12.93 -7.40 -19.43
C SER A 436 14.45 -7.26 -19.27
N LEU A 437 15.18 -8.09 -20.00
CA LEU A 437 16.60 -7.88 -20.21
C LEU A 437 16.69 -6.71 -21.19
N LYS A 438 17.33 -5.61 -20.77
CA LYS A 438 17.66 -4.53 -21.70
C LYS A 438 18.25 -5.18 -22.93
N ALA A 439 17.70 -4.90 -24.12
CA ALA A 439 18.40 -5.24 -25.34
C ALA A 439 19.82 -4.70 -25.18
N ALA A 440 20.83 -5.57 -25.32
CA ALA A 440 22.18 -5.10 -25.47
C ALA A 440 22.16 -4.23 -26.73
N VAL A 441 22.06 -2.91 -26.55
CA VAL A 441 22.14 -1.93 -27.63
C VAL A 441 23.57 -1.89 -28.12
#